data_AF-A0A938UY83-F1
#
_entry.id   AF-A0A938UY83-F1
#
_cell.length_a   1.000
_cell.length_b   1.000
_cell.length_c   1.000
_cell.angle_alpha   90.00
_cell.angle_beta   90.00
_cell.angle_gamma   90.00
#
_symmetry.space_group_name_H-M   'P 1'
#
loop_
_entity.id
_entity.type
_entity.pdbx_description
1 polymer ?
#
loop_
_entity_poly.entity_id
_entity_poly.type
_entity_poly.pdbx_seq_one_letter_code
_entity_poly.pdbx_strand_id
1 'polypeptide(L)'
;MLTADEIWFTSGGAIYDRLNAFVSLCDPTTDFLAIDEIPDVRKYLISFFTFFPDRMINLLGGITTQREANYAACVVEDENGNPSYLRLRDVSNMNDPGFCKDGKYLYPEEPDYAFPTTWFRIPMLAAYFGMSLLIDDYDRRFMDTTRIFLKGHEDAVDLPADAAKAEFTDPMTGKTYIAYKLGDENTFDTAYYLINRANEVLAGFKTLEDLQADYMTGAGKLQKYSSLLELIRGLHKTYDYTSVSGLVVSPDIEEQ
;
A
#
# COMPACT_ATOMS: atom_id res chain seq x y z
N MET A 1 -27.35 -5.48 -22.16
CA MET A 1 -26.26 -6.47 -22.10
C MET A 1 -25.06 -5.78 -22.75
N LEU A 2 -24.29 -5.05 -21.96
CA LEU A 2 -23.07 -4.39 -22.43
C LEU A 2 -21.98 -5.46 -22.42
N THR A 3 -21.43 -5.76 -23.58
CA THR A 3 -20.28 -6.66 -23.71
C THR A 3 -19.04 -6.00 -23.11
N ALA A 4 -18.19 -6.78 -22.44
CA ALA A 4 -17.01 -6.31 -21.72
C ALA A 4 -16.02 -5.47 -22.57
N ASP A 5 -16.14 -5.53 -23.90
CA ASP A 5 -15.28 -4.82 -24.86
C ASP A 5 -15.59 -3.33 -25.05
N GLU A 6 -16.66 -2.79 -24.45
CA GLU A 6 -17.10 -1.39 -24.64
C GLU A 6 -16.90 -0.47 -23.42
N ILE A 7 -16.22 -0.91 -22.37
CA ILE A 7 -15.83 0.00 -21.27
C ILE A 7 -14.44 0.57 -21.56
N TRP A 8 -14.35 1.43 -22.58
CA TRP A 8 -13.17 2.25 -22.80
C TRP A 8 -13.16 3.39 -21.77
N PHE A 9 -12.60 3.12 -20.59
CA PHE A 9 -12.17 4.20 -19.71
C PHE A 9 -11.10 5.00 -20.47
N THR A 10 -11.43 6.23 -20.87
CA THR A 10 -10.48 7.15 -21.50
C THR A 10 -9.35 7.44 -20.51
N SER A 11 -8.18 6.86 -20.78
CA SER A 11 -7.07 6.74 -19.81
C SER A 11 -6.47 8.07 -19.36
N GLY A 12 -6.72 9.17 -20.10
CA GLY A 12 -6.19 10.50 -19.79
C GLY A 12 -6.87 11.18 -18.59
N GLY A 13 -8.21 11.15 -18.53
CA GLY A 13 -8.95 11.74 -17.39
C GLY A 13 -8.77 10.92 -16.12
N ALA A 14 -8.76 9.59 -16.26
CA ALA A 14 -8.61 8.66 -15.16
C ALA A 14 -7.31 8.82 -14.36
N ILE A 15 -6.22 9.29 -14.97
CA ILE A 15 -4.94 9.52 -14.24
C ILE A 15 -5.04 10.74 -13.32
N TYR A 16 -5.56 11.87 -13.83
CA TYR A 16 -5.71 13.07 -13.02
C TYR A 16 -6.76 12.88 -11.93
N ASP A 17 -7.83 12.15 -12.22
CA ASP A 17 -8.84 11.79 -11.23
C ASP A 17 -8.24 10.93 -10.11
N ARG A 18 -7.37 9.97 -10.44
CA ARG A 18 -6.64 9.17 -9.44
C ARG A 18 -5.66 10.02 -8.63
N LEU A 19 -4.92 10.93 -9.26
CA LEU A 19 -4.00 11.84 -8.57
C LEU A 19 -4.76 12.75 -7.61
N ASN A 20 -5.84 13.38 -8.07
CA ASN A 20 -6.70 14.20 -7.23
C ASN A 20 -7.30 13.37 -6.09
N ALA A 21 -7.72 12.12 -6.34
CA ALA A 21 -8.21 11.25 -5.29
C ALA A 21 -7.14 10.97 -4.21
N PHE A 22 -5.89 10.68 -4.60
CA PHE A 22 -4.82 10.50 -3.61
C PHE A 22 -4.55 11.76 -2.79
N VAL A 23 -4.50 12.92 -3.44
CA VAL A 23 -4.32 14.20 -2.75
C VAL A 23 -5.50 14.44 -1.79
N SER A 24 -6.75 14.38 -2.26
CA SER A 24 -7.92 14.62 -1.39
C SER A 24 -8.05 13.63 -0.23
N LEU A 25 -7.58 12.40 -0.40
CA LEU A 25 -7.61 11.39 0.66
C LEU A 25 -6.50 11.55 1.70
N CYS A 26 -5.32 12.03 1.28
CA CYS A 26 -4.14 12.12 2.16
C CYS A 26 -3.86 13.53 2.65
N ASP A 27 -4.44 14.57 2.03
CA ASP A 27 -4.19 15.97 2.35
C ASP A 27 -4.87 16.35 3.69
N PRO A 28 -4.07 16.65 4.74
CA PRO A 28 -4.61 17.01 6.03
C PRO A 28 -5.16 18.44 6.08
N THR A 29 -4.93 19.25 5.04
CA THR A 29 -5.32 20.67 4.97
C THR A 29 -6.64 20.90 4.23
N THR A 30 -7.37 19.84 3.89
CA THR A 30 -8.59 19.96 3.11
C THR A 30 -9.71 20.68 3.88
N ASP A 31 -10.11 21.84 3.34
CA ASP A 31 -11.08 22.79 3.91
C ASP A 31 -12.54 22.29 3.73
N PHE A 32 -12.88 21.14 4.30
CA PHE A 32 -14.25 20.60 4.24
C PHE A 32 -15.22 21.31 5.20
N LEU A 33 -14.71 22.10 6.14
CA LEU A 33 -15.47 22.84 7.15
C LEU A 33 -14.89 24.25 7.21
N ALA A 34 -15.67 25.29 6.88
CA ALA A 34 -15.19 26.68 6.91
C ALA A 34 -14.47 26.99 8.24
N ILE A 35 -13.17 27.30 8.15
CA ILE A 35 -12.28 27.44 9.30
C ILE A 35 -12.07 28.92 9.63
N ASP A 36 -12.04 29.25 10.93
CA ASP A 36 -11.55 30.54 11.43
C ASP A 36 -10.01 30.50 11.48
N GLU A 37 -9.34 31.31 10.66
CA GLU A 37 -7.86 31.31 10.51
C GLU A 37 -7.11 31.84 11.75
N ILE A 38 -7.83 32.40 12.73
CA ILE A 38 -7.24 33.16 13.84
C ILE A 38 -6.67 32.28 15.00
N PRO A 39 -7.21 31.09 15.36
CA PRO A 39 -6.71 30.33 16.51
C PRO A 39 -6.01 29.02 16.13
N ASP A 40 -4.73 29.06 15.74
CA ASP A 40 -3.81 27.90 15.61
C ASP A 40 -4.18 26.85 14.52
N VAL A 41 -3.53 26.99 13.36
CA VAL A 41 -3.68 26.15 12.16
C VAL A 41 -3.46 24.64 12.38
N ARG A 42 -2.74 24.23 13.43
CA ARG A 42 -2.52 22.80 13.70
C ARG A 42 -3.74 22.11 14.32
N LYS A 43 -4.66 22.87 14.92
CA LYS A 43 -5.86 22.32 15.56
C LYS A 43 -6.95 21.91 14.56
N TYR A 44 -6.74 22.17 13.27
CA TYR A 44 -7.77 22.00 12.23
C TYR A 44 -7.33 21.07 11.09
N LEU A 45 -6.24 20.32 11.26
CA LEU A 45 -5.88 19.26 10.34
C LEU A 45 -6.85 18.09 10.53
N ILE A 46 -7.97 18.15 9.81
CA ILE A 46 -8.99 17.12 9.80
C ILE A 46 -8.88 16.41 8.46
N SER A 47 -8.19 15.27 8.46
CA SER A 47 -8.01 14.44 7.27
C SER A 47 -8.96 13.23 7.30
N PHE A 48 -9.13 12.55 6.16
CA PHE A 48 -9.76 11.23 6.15
C PHE A 48 -8.99 10.22 7.01
N PHE A 49 -7.68 10.39 7.12
CA PHE A 49 -6.82 9.57 7.97
C PHE A 49 -7.10 9.80 9.45
N THR A 50 -7.39 11.03 9.87
CA THR A 50 -7.77 11.35 11.25
C THR A 50 -9.07 10.63 11.67
N PHE A 51 -10.07 10.53 10.78
CA PHE A 51 -11.33 9.86 11.08
C PHE A 51 -11.31 8.34 10.89
N PHE A 52 -10.56 7.86 9.89
CA PHE A 52 -10.57 6.46 9.48
C PHE A 52 -9.15 5.91 9.26
N PRO A 53 -8.27 5.97 10.27
CA PRO A 53 -6.85 5.70 10.08
C PRO A 53 -6.61 4.26 9.60
N ASP A 54 -7.19 3.25 10.26
CA ASP A 54 -7.01 1.85 9.89
C ASP A 54 -7.52 1.57 8.47
N ARG A 55 -8.61 2.23 8.08
CA ARG A 55 -9.19 2.09 6.74
C ARG A 55 -8.26 2.68 5.70
N MET A 56 -7.74 3.89 5.96
CA MET A 56 -6.80 4.55 5.08
C MET A 56 -5.46 3.80 4.96
N ILE A 57 -4.92 3.26 6.06
CA ILE A 57 -3.74 2.41 6.03
C ILE A 57 -4.00 1.17 5.17
N ASN A 58 -5.15 0.53 5.34
CA ASN A 58 -5.48 -0.69 4.59
C ASN A 58 -5.69 -0.41 3.10
N LEU A 59 -6.30 0.73 2.77
CA LEU A 59 -6.50 1.20 1.40
C LEU A 59 -5.15 1.51 0.75
N LEU A 60 -4.37 2.43 1.32
CA LEU A 60 -3.09 2.87 0.75
C LEU A 60 -2.06 1.74 0.73
N GLY A 61 -1.99 0.97 1.82
CA GLY A 61 -1.15 -0.22 1.93
C GLY A 61 -1.58 -1.29 0.93
N GLY A 62 -2.88 -1.55 0.82
CA GLY A 62 -3.44 -2.49 -0.15
C GLY A 62 -3.15 -2.10 -1.59
N ILE A 63 -3.27 -0.82 -1.95
CA ILE A 63 -2.88 -0.30 -3.26
C ILE A 63 -1.37 -0.47 -3.48
N THR A 64 -0.56 -0.13 -2.47
CA THR A 64 0.91 -0.21 -2.52
C THR A 64 1.39 -1.65 -2.74
N THR A 65 0.76 -2.63 -2.08
CA THR A 65 1.08 -4.04 -2.26
C THR A 65 0.24 -4.73 -3.34
N GLN A 66 -0.63 -3.99 -4.02
CA GLN A 66 -1.59 -4.50 -4.98
C GLN A 66 -2.47 -5.65 -4.46
N ARG A 67 -2.81 -5.62 -3.17
CA ARG A 67 -3.75 -6.56 -2.58
C ARG A 67 -5.17 -6.13 -2.91
N GLU A 68 -5.77 -6.77 -3.93
CA GLU A 68 -7.09 -6.41 -4.46
C GLU A 68 -8.17 -6.48 -3.39
N ALA A 69 -8.01 -7.38 -2.42
CA ALA A 69 -8.92 -7.55 -1.30
C ALA A 69 -9.12 -6.30 -0.43
N ASN A 70 -8.25 -5.29 -0.53
CA ASN A 70 -8.34 -4.08 0.27
C ASN A 70 -8.92 -2.88 -0.48
N TYR A 71 -8.92 -2.88 -1.82
CA TYR A 71 -9.32 -1.69 -2.61
C TYR A 71 -10.17 -2.00 -3.85
N ALA A 72 -10.10 -3.20 -4.40
CA ALA A 72 -10.80 -3.54 -5.62
C ALA A 72 -12.31 -3.72 -5.38
N ALA A 73 -13.09 -3.41 -6.42
CA ALA A 73 -14.50 -3.77 -6.50
C ALA A 73 -14.65 -5.28 -6.73
N CYS A 74 -15.80 -5.84 -6.38
CA CYS A 74 -16.11 -7.25 -6.55
C CYS A 74 -17.20 -7.44 -7.60
N VAL A 75 -16.96 -8.26 -8.61
CA VAL A 75 -18.03 -8.75 -9.49
C VAL A 75 -18.65 -9.96 -8.82
N VAL A 76 -19.90 -9.79 -8.41
CA VAL A 76 -20.68 -10.86 -7.80
C VAL A 76 -21.19 -11.77 -8.91
N GLU A 77 -20.95 -13.06 -8.74
CA GLU A 77 -21.35 -14.09 -9.70
C GLU A 77 -22.70 -14.71 -9.26
N ASP A 78 -23.54 -15.07 -10.22
CA ASP A 78 -24.77 -15.84 -9.94
C ASP A 78 -24.45 -17.32 -9.63
N GLU A 79 -25.46 -18.12 -9.28
CA GLU A 79 -25.29 -19.56 -9.02
C GLU A 79 -24.71 -20.34 -10.22
N ASN A 80 -24.77 -19.77 -11.43
CA ASN A 80 -24.25 -20.33 -12.66
C ASN A 80 -22.85 -19.79 -13.02
N GLY A 81 -22.24 -18.96 -12.17
CA GLY A 81 -20.93 -18.35 -12.40
C GLY A 81 -20.92 -17.17 -13.37
N ASN A 82 -22.09 -16.62 -13.75
CA ASN A 82 -22.18 -15.45 -14.61
C ASN A 82 -22.12 -14.15 -13.79
N PRO A 83 -21.49 -13.09 -14.32
CA PRO A 83 -21.45 -11.80 -13.63
C PRO A 83 -22.87 -11.21 -13.49
N SER A 84 -23.29 -10.98 -12.24
CA SER A 84 -24.62 -10.46 -11.90
C SER A 84 -24.58 -8.94 -11.73
N TYR A 85 -23.81 -8.45 -10.76
CA TYR A 85 -23.67 -7.02 -10.47
C TYR A 85 -22.30 -6.68 -9.90
N LEU A 86 -21.96 -5.40 -9.96
CA LEU A 86 -20.74 -4.86 -9.38
C LEU A 86 -21.00 -4.39 -7.94
N ARG A 87 -20.30 -4.98 -6.98
CA ARG A 87 -20.26 -4.52 -5.60
C ARG A 87 -19.07 -3.58 -5.43
N LEU A 88 -19.37 -2.30 -5.20
CA LEU A 88 -18.38 -1.27 -4.93
C LEU A 88 -17.98 -1.28 -3.46
N ARG A 89 -16.72 -0.95 -3.20
CA ARG A 89 -16.20 -0.78 -1.84
C ARG A 89 -16.51 0.63 -1.37
N ASP A 90 -16.86 0.74 -0.10
CA ASP A 90 -17.06 1.99 0.61
C ASP A 90 -16.20 2.00 1.89
N VAL A 91 -16.17 3.14 2.58
CA VAL A 91 -15.37 3.29 3.82
C VAL A 91 -15.84 2.32 4.92
N SER A 92 -17.13 1.94 4.94
CA SER A 92 -17.70 1.07 5.97
C SER A 92 -17.30 -0.39 5.80
N ASN A 93 -17.07 -0.84 4.57
CA ASN A 93 -16.76 -2.24 4.23
C ASN A 93 -15.29 -2.46 3.79
N MET A 94 -14.41 -1.46 3.92
CA MET A 94 -13.04 -1.49 3.38
C MET A 94 -12.14 -2.61 3.94
N ASN A 95 -12.45 -3.15 5.13
CA ASN A 95 -11.70 -4.25 5.76
C ASN A 95 -12.54 -5.52 5.91
N ASP A 96 -13.71 -5.63 5.27
CA ASP A 96 -14.50 -6.85 5.39
C ASP A 96 -13.82 -8.00 4.62
N PRO A 97 -13.29 -9.03 5.31
CA PRO A 97 -12.69 -10.19 4.64
C PRO A 97 -13.72 -10.98 3.83
N GLY A 98 -15.01 -10.76 4.10
CA GLY A 98 -16.14 -11.35 3.40
C GLY A 98 -16.63 -10.58 2.18
N PHE A 99 -16.04 -9.43 1.86
CA PHE A 99 -16.58 -8.52 0.86
C PHE A 99 -16.80 -9.15 -0.52
N CYS A 100 -15.95 -10.10 -0.91
CA CYS A 100 -16.03 -10.79 -2.21
C CYS A 100 -16.07 -12.32 -2.06
N LYS A 101 -16.85 -12.84 -1.10
CA LYS A 101 -17.04 -14.29 -0.89
C LYS A 101 -17.75 -14.99 -2.05
N ASP A 102 -18.61 -14.25 -2.74
CA ASP A 102 -19.55 -14.69 -3.78
C ASP A 102 -19.15 -14.18 -5.18
N GLY A 103 -17.87 -13.83 -5.37
CA GLY A 103 -17.44 -13.20 -6.60
C GLY A 103 -15.94 -13.19 -6.80
N LYS A 104 -15.51 -12.39 -7.77
CA LYS A 104 -14.10 -12.16 -8.08
C LYS A 104 -13.77 -10.67 -8.02
N TYR A 105 -12.61 -10.34 -7.47
CA TYR A 105 -12.12 -8.98 -7.48
C TYR A 105 -11.84 -8.54 -8.92
N LEU A 106 -12.39 -7.39 -9.30
CA LEU A 106 -12.01 -6.73 -10.54
C LEU A 106 -10.70 -6.02 -10.32
N TYR A 107 -9.64 -6.68 -10.77
CA TYR A 107 -8.42 -6.01 -11.14
C TYR A 107 -8.22 -6.27 -12.63
N PRO A 108 -8.46 -5.27 -13.50
CA PRO A 108 -8.21 -5.47 -14.91
C PRO A 108 -6.72 -5.82 -15.07
N GLU A 109 -6.43 -6.98 -15.65
CA GLU A 109 -5.08 -7.29 -16.10
C GLU A 109 -4.69 -6.18 -17.08
N GLU A 110 -3.83 -5.28 -16.64
CA GLU A 110 -3.47 -4.16 -17.48
C GLU A 110 -2.66 -4.66 -18.67
N PRO A 111 -2.91 -4.12 -19.87
CA PRO A 111 -2.03 -4.38 -20.99
C PRO A 111 -0.63 -3.88 -20.62
N ASP A 112 0.40 -4.66 -20.96
CA ASP A 112 1.81 -4.32 -20.74
C ASP A 112 2.17 -3.05 -21.52
N TYR A 113 1.93 -1.88 -20.93
CA TYR A 113 2.35 -0.60 -21.49
C TYR A 113 3.87 -0.47 -21.41
N ALA A 114 4.45 0.19 -22.42
CA ALA A 114 5.83 0.66 -22.32
C ALA A 114 5.97 1.63 -21.13
N PHE A 115 7.00 1.37 -20.33
CA PHE A 115 7.29 1.88 -18.99
C PHE A 115 7.06 3.39 -18.73
N PRO A 116 6.74 3.79 -17.46
CA PRO A 116 6.33 2.93 -16.35
C PRO A 116 4.86 2.55 -16.45
N THR A 117 4.52 1.27 -16.21
CA THR A 117 3.15 0.77 -16.18
C THR A 117 2.41 1.28 -14.94
N THR A 118 1.08 1.34 -14.97
CA THR A 118 0.26 1.70 -13.80
C THR A 118 0.53 0.75 -12.62
N TRP A 119 0.92 -0.50 -12.91
CA TRP A 119 1.44 -1.46 -11.94
C TRP A 119 2.52 -0.87 -11.02
N PHE A 120 3.43 -0.04 -11.53
CA PHE A 120 4.42 0.63 -10.69
C PHE A 120 3.91 2.00 -10.22
N ARG A 121 3.28 2.77 -11.11
CA ARG A 121 2.89 4.17 -10.82
C ARG A 121 1.87 4.28 -9.69
N ILE A 122 0.83 3.44 -9.67
CA ILE A 122 -0.24 3.58 -8.67
C ILE A 122 0.23 3.19 -7.27
N PRO A 123 0.95 2.07 -7.07
CA PRO A 123 1.62 1.80 -5.80
C PRO A 123 2.61 2.89 -5.40
N MET A 124 3.38 3.41 -6.35
CA MET A 124 4.32 4.50 -6.10
C MET A 124 3.61 5.77 -5.63
N LEU A 125 2.50 6.16 -6.27
CA LEU A 125 1.71 7.32 -5.87
C LEU A 125 1.05 7.11 -4.50
N ALA A 126 0.51 5.92 -4.23
CA ALA A 126 -0.06 5.58 -2.93
C ALA A 126 0.99 5.67 -1.82
N ALA A 127 2.18 5.10 -2.04
CA ALA A 127 3.29 5.20 -1.10
C ALA A 127 3.80 6.65 -0.96
N TYR A 128 3.98 7.37 -2.07
CA TYR A 128 4.46 8.75 -2.07
C TYR A 128 3.52 9.69 -1.34
N PHE A 129 2.23 9.72 -1.69
CA PHE A 129 1.26 10.59 -1.02
C PHE A 129 0.98 10.14 0.41
N GLY A 130 0.91 8.83 0.65
CA GLY A 130 0.77 8.29 2.00
C GLY A 130 1.92 8.70 2.92
N MET A 131 3.18 8.65 2.45
CA MET A 131 4.33 9.05 3.27
C MET A 131 4.54 10.56 3.34
N SER A 132 4.26 11.30 2.28
CA SER A 132 4.53 12.74 2.21
C SER A 132 3.46 13.61 2.87
N LEU A 133 2.20 13.18 2.86
CA LEU A 133 1.09 13.97 3.40
C LEU A 133 0.62 13.45 4.77
N LEU A 134 0.62 12.13 5.01
CA LEU A 134 0.18 11.60 6.31
C LEU A 134 1.22 11.82 7.42
N ILE A 135 2.46 12.21 7.07
CA ILE A 135 3.46 12.57 8.08
C ILE A 135 3.10 13.83 8.87
N ASP A 136 2.31 14.72 8.26
CA ASP A 136 1.83 15.95 8.87
C ASP A 136 0.59 15.70 9.76
N ASP A 137 0.00 14.51 9.71
CA ASP A 137 -1.06 14.09 10.62
C ASP A 137 -0.49 13.68 12.00
N TYR A 138 -1.38 13.60 13.00
CA TYR A 138 -1.02 13.22 14.36
C TYR A 138 -0.64 11.74 14.46
N ASP A 139 -1.21 10.91 13.61
CA ASP A 139 -1.00 9.46 13.59
C ASP A 139 0.02 9.07 12.51
N ARG A 140 1.09 8.41 12.92
CA ARG A 140 2.21 7.99 12.06
C ARG A 140 2.24 6.50 11.75
N ARG A 141 1.18 5.76 12.09
CA ARG A 141 1.10 4.30 11.88
C ARG A 141 1.30 3.90 10.42
N PHE A 142 0.95 4.76 9.45
CA PHE A 142 1.24 4.48 8.04
C PHE A 142 2.75 4.37 7.77
N MET A 143 3.57 5.25 8.36
CA MET A 143 5.03 5.17 8.24
C MET A 143 5.57 3.91 8.90
N ASP A 144 5.06 3.54 10.06
CA ASP A 144 5.56 2.36 10.75
C ASP A 144 5.20 1.05 10.00
N THR A 145 4.00 0.96 9.42
CA THR A 145 3.55 -0.22 8.65
C THR A 145 4.21 -0.36 7.28
N THR A 146 4.77 0.74 6.74
CA THR A 146 5.47 0.75 5.45
C THR A 146 6.98 0.62 5.58
N ARG A 147 7.52 0.58 6.81
CA ARG A 147 8.96 0.58 7.05
C ARG A 147 9.66 -0.69 6.56
N ILE A 148 10.66 -0.49 5.70
CA ILE A 148 11.55 -1.53 5.17
C ILE A 148 12.99 -1.09 5.41
N PHE A 149 13.82 -1.99 5.92
CA PHE A 149 15.25 -1.75 6.11
C PHE A 149 16.09 -2.90 5.57
N LEU A 150 17.38 -2.63 5.37
CA LEU A 150 18.34 -3.61 4.89
C LEU A 150 19.10 -4.24 6.06
N LYS A 151 19.28 -5.55 6.02
CA LYS A 151 20.05 -6.29 7.03
C LYS A 151 21.50 -5.78 7.06
N GLY A 152 21.94 -5.30 8.22
CA GLY A 152 23.29 -4.77 8.42
C GLY A 152 23.53 -3.37 7.85
N HIS A 153 22.49 -2.65 7.47
CA HIS A 153 22.58 -1.23 7.09
C HIS A 153 22.44 -0.32 8.33
N GLU A 154 22.95 0.91 8.26
CA GLU A 154 22.87 1.90 9.34
C GLU A 154 21.43 2.31 9.70
N ASP A 155 20.52 2.16 8.74
CA ASP A 155 19.08 2.47 8.87
C ASP A 155 18.28 1.28 9.44
N ALA A 156 18.96 0.21 9.90
CA ALA A 156 18.29 -0.92 10.51
C ALA A 156 17.73 -0.55 11.89
N VAL A 157 16.48 -0.91 12.14
CA VAL A 157 15.82 -0.68 13.42
C VAL A 157 15.98 -1.92 14.29
N ASP A 158 16.31 -1.71 15.57
CA ASP A 158 16.31 -2.77 16.57
C ASP A 158 14.87 -3.21 16.87
N LEU A 159 14.54 -4.43 16.42
CA LEU A 159 13.24 -5.02 16.64
C LEU A 159 13.16 -5.70 18.02
N PRO A 160 11.98 -5.70 18.67
CA PRO A 160 11.72 -6.57 19.81
C PRO A 160 12.01 -8.04 19.45
N ALA A 161 12.51 -8.82 20.41
CA ALA A 161 12.89 -10.22 20.17
C ALA A 161 11.72 -11.13 19.75
N ASP A 162 10.50 -10.74 20.11
CA ASP A 162 9.23 -11.41 19.84
C ASP A 162 8.46 -10.83 18.64
N ALA A 163 8.96 -9.78 18.00
CA ALA A 163 8.30 -9.18 16.84
C ALA A 163 8.32 -10.14 15.64
N ALA A 164 7.15 -10.38 15.06
CA ALA A 164 7.04 -11.14 13.82
C ALA A 164 7.70 -10.38 12.67
N LYS A 165 8.70 -10.99 12.03
CA LYS A 165 9.47 -10.37 10.96
C LYS A 165 9.43 -11.20 9.68
N ALA A 166 9.45 -10.50 8.54
CA ALA A 166 9.62 -11.08 7.22
C ALA A 166 10.99 -10.67 6.67
N GLU A 167 11.71 -11.62 6.08
CA GLU A 167 13.00 -11.38 5.42
C GLU A 167 12.89 -11.84 3.95
N PHE A 168 13.37 -11.03 3.01
CA PHE A 168 13.50 -11.38 1.59
C PHE A 168 14.92 -11.05 1.13
N THR A 169 15.61 -12.01 0.52
CA THR A 169 16.92 -11.78 -0.09
C THR A 169 16.77 -11.76 -1.60
N ASP A 170 17.05 -10.62 -2.22
CA ASP A 170 17.03 -10.51 -3.67
C ASP A 170 18.19 -11.32 -4.26
N PRO A 171 17.93 -12.36 -5.06
CA PRO A 171 18.97 -13.21 -5.64
C PRO A 171 19.91 -12.48 -6.61
N MET A 172 19.48 -11.34 -7.17
CA MET A 172 20.28 -10.58 -8.14
C MET A 172 21.24 -9.60 -7.47
N THR A 173 20.76 -8.86 -6.46
CA THR A 173 21.56 -7.85 -5.76
C THR A 173 22.24 -8.39 -4.51
N GLY A 174 21.79 -9.52 -3.96
CA GLY A 174 22.27 -10.08 -2.69
C GLY A 174 21.82 -9.29 -1.46
N LYS A 175 20.95 -8.27 -1.62
CA LYS A 175 20.42 -7.47 -0.53
C LYS A 175 19.33 -8.23 0.21
N THR A 176 19.39 -8.22 1.54
CA THR A 176 18.33 -8.76 2.40
C THR A 176 17.49 -7.62 2.95
N TYR A 177 16.23 -7.56 2.53
CA TYR A 177 15.19 -6.65 3.02
C TYR A 177 14.49 -7.27 4.22
N ILE A 178 14.22 -6.46 5.23
CA ILE A 178 13.53 -6.86 6.46
C ILE A 178 12.40 -5.87 6.74
N ALA A 179 11.25 -6.42 7.14
CA ALA A 179 10.13 -5.67 7.69
C ALA A 179 9.54 -6.47 8.87
N TYR A 180 8.82 -5.77 9.74
CA TYR A 180 8.16 -6.37 10.90
C TYR A 180 6.66 -6.11 10.84
N LYS A 181 5.92 -6.96 11.54
CA LYS A 181 4.48 -6.82 11.74
C LYS A 181 4.25 -5.93 12.96
N LEU A 182 3.48 -4.85 12.82
CA LEU A 182 2.92 -4.16 13.97
C LEU A 182 1.78 -5.03 14.50
N GLY A 183 1.77 -5.32 15.80
CA GLY A 183 0.87 -6.32 16.41
C GLY A 183 -0.64 -6.05 16.36
N ASP A 184 -1.08 -5.03 15.62
CA ASP A 184 -2.49 -4.66 15.48
C ASP A 184 -3.17 -5.54 14.41
N GLU A 185 -4.24 -6.23 14.81
CA GLU A 185 -4.98 -7.14 13.92
C GLU A 185 -5.81 -6.39 12.85
N ASN A 186 -6.16 -5.13 13.09
CA ASN A 186 -7.01 -4.35 12.18
C ASN A 186 -6.21 -3.55 11.15
N THR A 187 -4.91 -3.37 11.39
CA THR A 187 -4.01 -2.58 10.55
C THR A 187 -3.25 -3.49 9.59
N PHE A 188 -3.21 -3.11 8.31
CA PHE A 188 -2.52 -3.85 7.27
C PHE A 188 -1.04 -3.49 7.26
N ASP A 189 -0.20 -4.48 7.59
CA ASP A 189 1.26 -4.36 7.54
C ASP A 189 1.79 -4.39 6.11
N THR A 190 1.78 -3.22 5.47
CA THR A 190 2.18 -3.02 4.07
C THR A 190 3.55 -3.63 3.75
N ALA A 191 4.57 -3.29 4.53
CA ALA A 191 5.95 -3.75 4.30
C ALA A 191 6.11 -5.25 4.53
N TYR A 192 5.54 -5.76 5.63
CA TYR A 192 5.57 -7.19 5.96
C TYR A 192 4.90 -8.03 4.87
N TYR A 193 3.74 -7.60 4.38
CA TYR A 193 3.04 -8.29 3.30
C TYR A 193 3.82 -8.24 1.98
N LEU A 194 4.41 -7.08 1.64
CA LEU A 194 5.17 -6.93 0.40
C LEU A 194 6.39 -7.87 0.34
N ILE A 195 7.10 -8.03 1.46
CA ILE A 195 8.22 -8.97 1.57
C ILE A 195 7.75 -10.42 1.40
N ASN A 196 6.65 -10.81 2.06
CA ASN A 196 6.10 -12.16 1.90
C ASN A 196 5.66 -12.42 0.47
N ARG A 197 5.07 -11.42 -0.19
CA ARG A 197 4.68 -11.54 -1.60
C ARG A 197 5.88 -11.70 -2.53
N ALA A 198 6.98 -10.97 -2.26
CA ALA A 198 8.23 -11.15 -2.99
C ALA A 198 8.80 -12.57 -2.82
N ASN A 199 8.74 -13.13 -1.60
CA ASN A 199 9.12 -14.52 -1.32
C ASN A 199 8.25 -15.54 -2.07
N GLU A 200 6.93 -15.33 -2.12
CA GLU A 200 6.00 -16.20 -2.87
C GLU A 200 6.32 -16.20 -4.38
N VAL A 201 6.59 -15.02 -4.94
CA VAL A 201 6.96 -14.87 -6.36
C VAL A 201 8.30 -15.55 -6.63
N LEU A 202 9.28 -15.38 -5.75
CA LEU A 202 10.59 -16.04 -5.85
C LEU A 202 10.44 -17.58 -5.80
N ALA A 203 9.60 -18.10 -4.91
CA ALA A 203 9.33 -19.54 -4.80
C ALA A 203 8.66 -20.14 -6.04
N GLY A 204 8.03 -19.32 -6.89
CA GLY A 204 7.46 -19.74 -8.17
C GLY A 204 8.50 -20.08 -9.24
N PHE A 205 9.73 -19.58 -9.12
CA PHE A 205 10.80 -19.85 -10.08
C PHE A 205 11.52 -21.16 -9.75
N LYS A 206 11.55 -22.08 -10.72
CA LYS A 206 12.18 -23.41 -10.56
C LYS A 206 13.64 -23.44 -11.01
N THR A 207 14.02 -22.55 -11.93
CA THR A 207 15.36 -22.51 -12.50
C THR A 207 15.93 -21.10 -12.42
N LEU A 208 17.27 -21.01 -12.39
CA LEU A 208 17.98 -19.73 -12.42
C LEU A 208 17.80 -19.01 -13.78
N GLU A 209 17.65 -19.77 -14.86
CA GLU A 209 17.45 -19.25 -16.21
C GLU A 209 16.10 -18.53 -16.33
N ASP A 210 15.03 -19.10 -15.77
CA ASP A 210 13.70 -18.47 -15.72
C ASP A 210 13.72 -17.16 -14.91
N LEU A 211 14.43 -17.18 -13.78
CA LEU A 211 14.62 -16.02 -12.92
C LEU A 211 15.37 -14.89 -13.65
N GLN A 212 16.47 -15.23 -14.31
CA GLN A 212 17.25 -14.27 -15.10
C GLN A 212 16.44 -13.73 -16.27
N ALA A 213 15.68 -14.58 -16.97
CA ALA A 213 14.81 -14.16 -18.05
C ALA A 213 13.74 -13.16 -17.57
N ASP A 214 13.07 -13.44 -16.45
CA ASP A 214 12.10 -12.51 -15.84
C ASP A 214 12.75 -11.15 -15.55
N TYR A 215 13.91 -11.15 -14.87
CA TYR A 215 14.59 -9.93 -14.46
C TYR A 215 15.12 -9.09 -15.63
N MET A 216 15.55 -9.72 -16.73
CA MET A 216 16.13 -9.04 -17.88
C MET A 216 15.07 -8.40 -18.79
N THR A 217 13.80 -8.83 -18.70
CA THR A 217 12.73 -8.28 -19.54
C THR A 217 12.29 -6.87 -19.13
N GLY A 218 12.68 -6.37 -17.95
CA GLY A 218 12.22 -5.08 -17.44
C GLY A 218 10.77 -5.08 -16.93
N ALA A 219 10.02 -6.13 -17.24
CA ALA A 219 8.61 -6.32 -16.87
C ALA A 219 8.41 -7.52 -15.93
N GLY A 220 9.51 -8.17 -15.52
CA GLY A 220 9.49 -9.36 -14.69
C GLY A 220 8.80 -9.14 -13.35
N LYS A 221 8.06 -10.15 -12.90
CA LYS A 221 7.28 -10.07 -11.65
C LYS A 221 8.19 -9.83 -10.45
N LEU A 222 9.36 -10.45 -10.40
CA LEU A 222 10.26 -10.30 -9.25
C LEU A 222 10.94 -8.92 -9.24
N GLN A 223 11.40 -8.46 -10.40
CA GLN A 223 12.01 -7.14 -10.56
C GLN A 223 11.05 -6.03 -10.12
N LYS A 224 9.77 -6.19 -10.47
CA LYS A 224 8.65 -5.36 -10.06
C LYS A 224 8.55 -5.23 -8.53
N TYR A 225 8.55 -6.34 -7.79
CA TYR A 225 8.57 -6.30 -6.31
C TYR A 225 9.87 -5.72 -5.75
N SER A 226 11.02 -6.11 -6.29
CA SER A 226 12.31 -5.55 -5.85
C SER A 226 12.38 -4.03 -6.03
N SER A 227 11.81 -3.51 -7.11
CA SER A 227 11.74 -2.07 -7.40
C SER A 227 10.82 -1.35 -6.41
N LEU A 228 9.68 -1.95 -6.04
CA LEU A 228 8.80 -1.40 -5.01
C LEU A 228 9.44 -1.41 -3.62
N LEU A 229 10.16 -2.47 -3.25
CA LEU A 229 10.90 -2.54 -1.98
C LEU A 229 11.93 -1.41 -1.87
N GLU A 230 12.72 -1.18 -2.93
CA GLU A 230 13.69 -0.08 -2.96
C GLU A 230 13.03 1.30 -3.00
N LEU A 231 11.91 1.44 -3.69
CA LEU A 231 11.14 2.68 -3.70
C LEU A 231 10.66 3.04 -2.29
N ILE A 232 9.97 2.12 -1.63
CA ILE A 232 9.43 2.32 -0.27
C ILE A 232 10.57 2.61 0.71
N ARG A 233 11.68 1.88 0.63
CA ARG A 233 12.89 2.15 1.43
C ARG A 233 13.45 3.55 1.15
N GLY A 234 13.53 3.96 -0.11
CA GLY A 234 14.03 5.29 -0.50
C GLY A 234 13.10 6.43 -0.06
N LEU A 235 11.80 6.22 -0.12
CA LEU A 235 10.79 7.15 0.40
C LEU A 235 10.92 7.27 1.92
N HIS A 236 11.10 6.16 2.64
CA HIS A 236 11.44 6.20 4.06
C HIS A 236 12.70 7.02 4.30
N LYS A 237 13.80 6.80 3.57
CA LYS A 237 14.99 7.65 3.77
C LYS A 237 14.73 9.16 3.60
N THR A 238 13.72 9.52 2.81
CA THR A 238 13.37 10.92 2.51
C THR A 238 12.40 11.51 3.54
N TYR A 239 11.38 10.74 3.92
CA TYR A 239 10.25 11.19 4.75
C TYR A 239 10.31 10.63 6.17
N ASP A 240 11.16 9.64 6.47
CA ASP A 240 11.28 9.12 7.82
C ASP A 240 11.74 10.26 8.73
N TYR A 241 11.08 10.35 9.88
CA TYR A 241 11.53 11.24 10.92
C TYR A 241 12.86 10.65 11.37
N THR A 242 13.95 11.40 11.18
CA THR A 242 15.25 11.04 11.80
C THR A 242 14.92 10.77 13.24
N SER A 243 15.06 9.51 13.68
CA SER A 243 14.70 9.12 15.03
C SER A 243 15.45 10.07 15.96
N VAL A 244 14.70 11.00 16.57
CA VAL A 244 15.18 11.64 17.77
C VAL A 244 15.27 10.47 18.74
N SER A 245 16.48 9.98 18.95
CA SER A 245 16.85 8.88 19.82
C SER A 245 15.92 8.82 21.05
N GLY A 246 14.89 7.98 21.02
CA GLY A 246 13.87 8.02 22.07
C GLY A 246 12.44 7.64 21.68
N LEU A 247 12.22 6.76 20.68
CA LEU A 247 10.94 6.07 20.59
C LEU A 247 10.82 5.11 21.79
N VAL A 248 10.35 5.65 22.91
CA VAL A 248 9.63 4.89 23.92
C VAL A 248 8.36 4.43 23.21
N VAL A 249 8.26 3.13 22.96
CA VAL A 249 7.00 2.45 22.62
C VAL A 249 5.96 2.97 23.60
N SER A 250 4.90 3.62 23.09
CA SER A 250 3.82 4.12 23.94
C SER A 250 3.35 3.00 24.84
N PRO A 251 3.43 3.12 26.18
CA PRO A 251 2.77 2.17 27.04
C PRO A 251 1.27 2.30 26.80
N ASP A 252 0.60 1.15 26.84
CA ASP A 252 -0.83 1.00 26.64
C ASP A 252 -1.60 2.10 27.36
N ILE A 253 -2.51 2.78 26.63
CA ILE A 253 -3.53 3.61 27.25
C ILE A 253 -4.51 2.63 27.89
N GLU A 254 -4.24 2.25 29.14
CA GLU A 254 -5.24 1.62 30.01
C GLU A 254 -6.39 2.63 30.17
N GLU A 255 -7.58 2.22 29.72
CA GLU A 255 -8.84 2.92 29.96
C GLU A 255 -9.01 3.23 31.46
N GLN A 256 -9.18 4.52 31.77
CA GLN A 256 -9.85 5.00 32.99
C GLN A 256 -11.03 5.89 32.62
#